data_AF-T0GZE9-F1
#
_entry.id   AF-T0GZE9-F1
#
_cell.length_a   1.000
_cell.length_b   1.000
_cell.length_c   1.000
_cell.angle_alpha   90.00
_cell.angle_beta   90.00
_cell.angle_gamma   90.00
#
_symmetry.space_group_name_H-M   'P 1'
#
loop_
_entity.id
_entity.type
_entity.pdbx_description
1 polymer ?
#
loop_
_entity_poly.entity_id
_entity_poly.type
_entity_poly.pdbx_seq_one_letter_code
_entity_poly.pdbx_strand_id
1 'polypeptide(L)'
;MFSKLFFAIEQMKEKIEKLKKLCNSFQSNIKEYKNNKYDEANTRVDFIDKFFECLDWDVRNNSNYAESYREVVREDKVIIEGKPKAPDYSFRIGGVRKFFLEAKKPSVNIKDEIEPAFQIRRYGYTAKLPLSILTDFEEFAIYDTRIKPEKTDKASVGRIFYCTYEEYEKHFEFIYNTFSKEAIYKGSFDKYIIENKNKKGSSEVDKEFLSLIEDWRESLAKNVAIKNKNLDIFSLNNSVQLIIDRIIFLRIAEDRNMGFSQIQVRIKRFTKI
;
A
#
# COMPACT_ATOMS: atom_id res chain seq x y z
N MET A 1 4.73 27.02 -8.65
CA MET A 1 4.46 25.59 -8.93
C MET A 1 5.74 24.75 -8.89
N PHE A 2 6.83 25.19 -9.55
CA PHE A 2 8.14 24.52 -9.52
C PHE A 2 8.73 24.26 -8.12
N SER A 3 8.60 25.20 -7.16
CA SER A 3 9.16 25.01 -5.81
C SER A 3 8.50 23.89 -5.00
N LYS A 4 7.18 23.68 -5.15
CA LYS A 4 6.44 22.63 -4.44
C LYS A 4 6.78 21.24 -4.98
N LEU A 5 6.91 21.11 -6.30
CA LEU A 5 7.28 19.84 -6.93
C LEU A 5 8.72 19.45 -6.57
N PHE A 6 9.64 20.42 -6.61
CA PHE A 6 11.02 20.22 -6.19
C PHE A 6 11.11 19.79 -4.71
N PHE A 7 10.37 20.44 -3.82
CA PHE A 7 10.32 20.09 -2.40
C PHE A 7 9.75 18.68 -2.14
N ALA A 8 8.75 18.24 -2.91
CA ALA A 8 8.21 16.89 -2.79
C ALA A 8 9.21 15.82 -3.25
N ILE A 9 9.97 16.09 -4.31
CA ILE A 9 11.02 15.20 -4.81
C ILE A 9 12.14 15.05 -3.77
N GLU A 10 12.59 16.15 -3.17
CA GLU A 10 13.62 16.13 -2.14
C GLU A 10 13.17 15.37 -0.88
N GLN A 11 11.92 15.55 -0.45
CA GLN A 11 11.36 14.76 0.66
C GLN A 11 11.31 13.25 0.34
N MET A 12 10.92 12.87 -0.88
CA MET A 12 10.90 11.47 -1.28
C MET A 12 12.31 10.87 -1.29
N LYS A 13 13.30 11.60 -1.79
CA LYS A 13 14.71 11.18 -1.73
C LYS A 13 15.18 10.99 -0.30
N GLU A 14 14.88 11.91 0.61
CA GLU A 14 15.25 11.79 2.02
C GLU A 14 14.68 10.51 2.66
N LYS A 15 13.42 10.19 2.36
CA LYS A 15 12.77 8.96 2.83
C LYS A 15 13.43 7.71 2.27
N ILE A 16 13.75 7.69 0.98
CA ILE A 16 14.48 6.58 0.34
C ILE A 16 15.86 6.41 0.96
N GLU A 17 16.58 7.49 1.27
CA GLU A 17 17.88 7.42 1.93
C GLU A 17 17.79 6.87 3.36
N LYS A 18 16.74 7.24 4.12
CA LYS A 18 16.46 6.66 5.44
C LYS A 18 16.17 5.16 5.34
N LEU A 19 15.35 4.76 4.36
CA LEU A 19 15.04 3.36 4.08
C LEU A 19 16.29 2.55 3.71
N LYS A 20 17.15 3.08 2.84
CA LYS A 20 18.42 2.44 2.46
C LYS A 20 19.30 2.19 3.67
N LYS A 21 19.46 3.18 4.56
CA LYS A 21 20.22 3.00 5.80
C LYS A 21 19.66 1.88 6.66
N LEU A 22 18.33 1.77 6.72
CA LEU A 22 17.63 0.73 7.46
C LEU A 22 17.88 -0.66 6.85
N CYS A 23 17.71 -0.80 5.53
CA CYS A 23 18.01 -2.03 4.80
C CYS A 23 19.48 -2.46 4.95
N ASN A 24 20.42 -1.51 4.83
CA ASN A 24 21.85 -1.78 4.98
C ASN A 24 22.21 -2.24 6.40
N SER A 25 21.62 -1.62 7.43
CA SER A 25 21.78 -2.05 8.82
C SER A 25 21.25 -3.45 9.05
N PHE A 26 20.09 -3.78 8.45
CA PHE A 26 19.51 -5.11 8.52
C PHE A 26 20.41 -6.16 7.85
N GLN A 27 20.81 -5.90 6.61
CA GLN A 27 21.67 -6.77 5.81
C GLN A 27 23.00 -7.07 6.51
N SER A 28 23.64 -6.05 7.08
CA SER A 28 24.95 -6.19 7.74
C SER A 28 24.92 -7.14 8.93
N ASN A 29 23.76 -7.29 9.59
CA ASN A 29 23.60 -8.07 10.81
C ASN A 29 22.51 -9.16 10.70
N ILE A 30 22.13 -9.56 9.48
CA ILE A 30 21.03 -10.50 9.23
C ILE A 30 21.17 -11.82 10.00
N LYS A 31 22.40 -12.33 10.17
CA LYS A 31 22.67 -13.56 10.94
C LYS A 31 22.27 -13.43 12.41
N GLU A 32 22.44 -12.25 12.99
CA GLU A 32 22.05 -11.96 14.37
C GLU A 32 20.52 -11.84 14.48
N TYR A 33 19.90 -11.12 13.54
CA TYR A 33 18.45 -10.90 13.54
C TYR A 33 17.64 -12.17 13.27
N LYS A 34 18.17 -13.12 12.50
CA LYS A 34 17.53 -14.43 12.27
C LYS A 34 17.84 -15.46 13.36
N ASN A 35 18.64 -15.12 14.37
CA ASN A 35 18.84 -15.98 15.52
C ASN A 35 17.60 -15.97 16.42
N ASN A 36 17.30 -17.09 17.07
CA ASN A 36 16.19 -17.22 18.02
C ASN A 36 16.25 -16.28 19.23
N LYS A 37 17.41 -15.67 19.50
CA LYS A 37 17.58 -14.67 20.57
C LYS A 37 17.00 -13.30 20.20
N TYR A 38 16.93 -12.97 18.91
CA TYR A 38 16.35 -11.70 18.46
C TYR A 38 14.84 -11.84 18.38
N ASP A 39 14.13 -10.97 19.09
CA ASP A 39 12.69 -11.08 19.30
C ASP A 39 11.88 -10.08 18.46
N GLU A 40 10.57 -10.28 18.47
CA GLU A 40 9.62 -9.46 17.75
C GLU A 40 9.57 -8.02 18.28
N ALA A 41 9.84 -7.80 19.58
CA ALA A 41 9.83 -6.46 20.18
C ALA A 41 11.01 -5.62 19.69
N ASN A 42 12.21 -6.21 19.61
CA ASN A 42 13.37 -5.55 19.02
C ASN A 42 13.16 -5.32 17.52
N THR A 43 12.63 -6.31 16.78
CA THR A 43 12.29 -6.16 15.35
C THR A 43 11.40 -4.94 15.10
N ARG A 44 10.39 -4.75 15.96
CA ARG A 44 9.51 -3.59 15.92
C ARG A 44 10.27 -2.27 16.08
N VAL A 45 11.00 -2.12 17.18
CA VAL A 45 11.67 -0.85 17.53
C VAL A 45 12.80 -0.52 16.56
N ASP A 46 13.60 -1.52 16.19
CA ASP A 46 14.80 -1.32 15.38
C ASP A 46 14.50 -1.12 13.90
N PHE A 47 13.41 -1.69 13.41
CA PHE A 47 13.12 -1.71 11.98
C PHE A 47 11.70 -1.25 11.63
N ILE A 48 10.66 -1.94 12.11
CA ILE A 48 9.28 -1.69 11.65
C ILE A 48 8.82 -0.26 12.01
N ASP A 49 9.03 0.20 13.23
CA ASP A 49 8.70 1.56 13.66
C ASP A 49 9.36 2.60 12.75
N LYS A 50 10.67 2.44 12.49
CA LYS A 50 11.46 3.36 11.65
C LYS A 50 11.00 3.33 10.18
N PHE A 51 10.61 2.17 9.67
CA PHE A 51 10.04 2.03 8.34
C PHE A 51 8.73 2.81 8.21
N PHE A 52 7.81 2.67 9.17
CA PHE A 52 6.53 3.39 9.13
C PHE A 52 6.66 4.89 9.42
N GLU A 53 7.69 5.32 10.15
CA GLU A 53 8.07 6.74 10.23
C GLU A 53 8.49 7.30 8.84
N CYS A 54 9.12 6.50 7.98
CA CYS A 54 9.40 6.92 6.60
C CYS A 54 8.11 7.12 5.77
N LEU A 55 7.02 6.45 6.18
CA LEU A 55 5.67 6.58 5.62
C LEU A 55 4.82 7.68 6.30
N ASP A 56 5.45 8.60 7.05
CA ASP A 56 4.84 9.75 7.73
C ASP A 56 3.91 9.42 8.90
N TRP A 57 4.03 8.22 9.46
CA TRP A 57 3.29 7.86 10.67
C TRP A 57 4.03 8.25 11.94
N ASP A 58 3.32 8.87 12.88
CA ASP A 58 3.85 9.14 14.22
C ASP A 58 3.77 7.89 15.12
N VAL A 59 4.61 6.90 14.80
CA VAL A 59 4.58 5.59 15.47
C VAL A 59 4.97 5.72 16.95
N ARG A 60 5.89 6.63 17.28
CA ARG A 60 6.41 6.88 18.64
C ARG A 60 5.60 7.91 19.44
N ASN A 61 4.54 8.46 18.88
CA ASN A 61 3.74 9.53 19.50
C ASN A 61 4.60 10.74 19.91
N ASN A 62 5.51 11.16 19.03
CA ASN A 62 6.35 12.34 19.22
C ASN A 62 5.52 13.63 19.31
N SER A 63 4.31 13.64 18.73
CA SER A 63 3.35 14.74 18.85
C SER A 63 2.67 14.80 20.23
N ASN A 64 2.93 13.81 21.10
CA ASN A 64 2.41 13.70 22.45
C ASN A 64 0.87 13.77 22.53
N TYR A 65 0.19 13.14 21.57
CA TYR A 65 -1.26 13.03 21.60
C TYR A 65 -1.72 12.01 22.66
N ALA A 66 -2.89 12.27 23.25
CA ALA A 66 -3.55 11.31 24.11
C ALA A 66 -3.94 10.06 23.30
N GLU A 67 -4.04 8.91 23.97
CA GLU A 67 -4.25 7.58 23.35
C GLU A 67 -5.40 7.55 22.33
N SER A 68 -6.52 8.22 22.62
CA SER A 68 -7.70 8.29 21.75
C SER A 68 -7.45 9.00 20.42
N TYR A 69 -6.44 9.87 20.35
CA TYR A 69 -6.09 10.68 19.19
C TYR A 69 -4.81 10.22 18.49
N ARG A 70 -4.18 9.14 18.97
CA ARG A 70 -3.01 8.57 18.31
C ARG A 70 -3.37 8.01 16.94
N GLU A 71 -2.53 8.32 15.97
CA GLU A 71 -2.63 7.83 14.59
C GLU A 71 -2.13 6.39 14.47
N VAL A 72 -1.22 5.99 15.37
CA VAL A 72 -0.75 4.61 15.49
C VAL A 72 -0.97 4.16 16.92
N VAL A 73 -1.85 3.18 17.11
CA VAL A 73 -2.07 2.54 18.40
C VAL A 73 -1.38 1.18 18.39
N ARG A 74 -0.50 0.95 19.35
CA ARG A 74 0.19 -0.32 19.56
C ARG A 74 -0.56 -1.08 20.65
N GLU A 75 -0.73 -2.39 20.46
CA GLU A 75 -1.25 -3.21 21.54
C GLU A 75 -0.13 -3.50 22.54
N ASP A 76 -0.34 -3.10 23.80
CA ASP A 76 0.45 -3.62 24.91
C ASP A 76 0.04 -5.08 25.11
N LYS A 77 0.99 -6.00 25.20
CA LYS A 77 0.76 -7.43 25.48
C LYS A 77 0.26 -7.67 26.91
N VAL A 78 -0.70 -6.89 27.41
CA VAL A 78 -1.43 -7.16 28.64
C VAL A 78 -2.53 -8.15 28.30
N ILE A 79 -2.18 -9.43 28.40
CA ILE A 79 -3.08 -10.56 28.21
C ILE A 79 -4.18 -10.47 29.29
N ILE A 80 -5.34 -9.92 28.93
CA ILE A 80 -6.57 -10.14 29.69
C ILE A 80 -7.18 -11.41 29.13
N GLU A 81 -7.14 -12.49 29.91
CA GLU A 81 -7.78 -13.77 29.56
C GLU A 81 -9.22 -13.53 29.06
N GLY A 82 -9.53 -14.06 27.87
CA GLY A 82 -10.88 -14.02 27.30
C GLY A 82 -11.15 -12.95 26.24
N LYS A 83 -10.26 -11.96 26.01
CA LYS A 83 -10.41 -11.03 24.87
C LYS A 83 -9.71 -11.58 23.62
N PRO A 84 -10.28 -11.38 22.42
CA PRO A 84 -9.58 -11.70 21.17
C PRO A 84 -8.23 -10.95 21.14
N LYS A 85 -7.14 -11.69 20.91
CA LYS A 85 -5.81 -11.11 20.70
C LYS A 85 -5.91 -10.03 19.63
N ALA A 86 -5.40 -8.83 19.88
CA ALA A 86 -5.48 -7.70 18.96
C ALA A 86 -4.22 -7.64 18.06
N PRO A 87 -4.27 -6.93 16.91
CA PRO A 87 -3.11 -6.77 16.03
C PRO A 87 -2.03 -5.91 16.68
N ASP A 88 -0.78 -6.12 16.33
CA ASP A 88 0.34 -5.37 16.92
C ASP A 88 0.24 -3.86 16.73
N TYR A 89 -0.25 -3.41 15.57
CA TYR A 89 -0.46 -2.00 15.28
C TYR A 89 -1.81 -1.75 14.61
N SER A 90 -2.43 -0.64 14.97
CA SER A 90 -3.61 -0.07 14.33
C SER A 90 -3.32 1.34 13.82
N PHE A 91 -3.34 1.49 12.50
CA PHE A 91 -3.15 2.77 11.82
C PHE A 91 -4.50 3.45 11.61
N ARG A 92 -4.60 4.73 11.98
CA ARG A 92 -5.86 5.48 12.10
C ARG A 92 -5.70 6.90 11.57
N ILE A 93 -6.76 7.41 10.95
CA ILE A 93 -6.89 8.82 10.58
C ILE A 93 -8.17 9.36 11.22
N GLY A 94 -8.05 10.38 12.06
CA GLY A 94 -9.19 10.94 12.78
C GLY A 94 -9.93 9.90 13.64
N GLY A 95 -9.20 8.99 14.27
CA GLY A 95 -9.76 7.88 15.06
C GLY A 95 -10.31 6.71 14.25
N VAL A 96 -10.45 6.84 12.93
CA VAL A 96 -10.95 5.76 12.05
C VAL A 96 -9.81 4.86 11.62
N ARG A 97 -9.93 3.56 11.90
CA ARG A 97 -8.97 2.52 11.47
C ARG A 97 -8.88 2.44 9.96
N LYS A 98 -7.66 2.38 9.42
CA LYS A 98 -7.37 2.26 7.99
C LYS A 98 -6.83 0.88 7.62
N PHE A 99 -5.81 0.42 8.33
CA PHE A 99 -5.26 -0.94 8.18
C PHE A 99 -4.63 -1.40 9.50
N PHE A 100 -4.38 -2.70 9.59
CA PHE A 100 -3.61 -3.29 10.67
C PHE A 100 -2.24 -3.72 10.19
N LEU A 101 -1.29 -3.80 11.12
CA LEU A 101 -0.02 -4.49 10.92
C LEU A 101 0.18 -5.54 12.01
N GLU A 102 0.58 -6.73 11.60
CA GLU A 102 1.13 -7.76 12.47
C GLU A 102 2.63 -7.86 12.23
N ALA A 103 3.41 -7.79 13.31
CA ALA A 103 4.85 -7.95 13.27
C ALA A 103 5.22 -9.41 13.59
N LYS A 104 6.33 -9.87 13.01
CA LYS A 104 7.02 -11.10 13.42
C LYS A 104 8.50 -10.82 13.60
N LYS A 105 9.21 -11.79 14.20
CA LYS A 105 10.68 -11.78 14.23
C LYS A 105 11.22 -12.31 12.89
N PRO A 106 12.41 -11.87 12.42
CA PRO A 106 12.99 -12.28 11.13
C PRO A 106 13.24 -13.78 10.92
N SER A 107 13.16 -14.59 11.99
CA SER A 107 13.30 -16.05 11.86
C SER A 107 12.01 -16.77 11.49
N VAL A 108 10.89 -16.06 11.35
CA VAL A 108 9.59 -16.59 10.91
C VAL A 108 9.46 -16.42 9.40
N ASN A 109 9.19 -17.49 8.65
CA ASN A 109 9.02 -17.40 7.19
C ASN A 109 7.58 -17.00 6.85
N ILE A 110 7.30 -15.71 6.76
CA ILE A 110 5.93 -15.23 6.53
C ILE A 110 5.43 -15.50 5.10
N LYS A 111 6.33 -15.78 4.14
CA LYS A 111 5.95 -16.16 2.77
C LYS A 111 5.15 -17.45 2.73
N ASP A 112 5.48 -18.43 3.56
CA ASP A 112 4.91 -19.77 3.48
C ASP A 112 4.14 -20.19 4.74
N GLU A 113 4.37 -19.55 5.89
CA GLU A 113 3.68 -19.89 7.14
C GLU A 113 2.21 -19.46 7.17
N ILE A 114 1.33 -20.42 7.45
CA ILE A 114 -0.13 -20.24 7.47
C ILE A 114 -0.57 -19.38 8.66
N GLU A 115 -0.04 -19.65 9.85
CA GLU A 115 -0.53 -19.01 11.10
C GLU A 115 -0.41 -17.48 11.09
N PRO A 116 0.74 -16.87 10.73
CA PRO A 116 0.86 -15.42 10.63
C PRO A 116 -0.11 -14.80 9.61
N ALA A 117 -0.24 -15.42 8.43
CA ALA A 117 -1.13 -14.97 7.37
C ALA A 117 -2.61 -15.07 7.78
N PHE A 118 -3.00 -16.18 8.42
CA PHE A 118 -4.34 -16.37 8.96
C PHE A 118 -4.66 -15.34 10.03
N GLN A 119 -3.72 -15.07 10.95
CA GLN A 119 -3.88 -14.12 12.04
C GLN A 119 -4.21 -12.71 11.51
N ILE A 120 -3.38 -12.15 10.62
CA ILE A 120 -3.58 -10.80 10.11
C ILE A 120 -4.86 -10.68 9.28
N ARG A 121 -5.18 -11.70 8.47
CA ARG A 121 -6.42 -11.73 7.67
C ARG A 121 -7.65 -11.80 8.56
N ARG A 122 -7.62 -12.57 9.65
CA ARG A 122 -8.72 -12.65 10.62
C ARG A 122 -8.98 -11.30 11.28
N TYR A 123 -7.94 -10.57 11.64
CA TYR A 123 -8.09 -9.23 12.19
C TYR A 123 -8.72 -8.26 11.19
N GLY A 124 -8.18 -8.19 9.98
CA GLY A 124 -8.72 -7.32 8.93
C GLY A 124 -10.17 -7.65 8.59
N TYR A 125 -10.50 -8.93 8.41
CA TYR A 125 -11.85 -9.40 8.10
C TYR A 125 -12.86 -9.05 9.21
N THR A 126 -12.50 -9.31 10.47
CA THR A 126 -13.37 -9.03 11.64
C THR A 126 -13.62 -7.53 11.79
N ALA A 127 -12.60 -6.71 11.57
CA ALA A 127 -12.70 -5.26 11.65
C ALA A 127 -13.27 -4.61 10.37
N LYS A 128 -13.64 -5.40 9.35
CA LYS A 128 -14.08 -4.92 8.02
C LYS A 128 -13.06 -3.99 7.35
N LEU A 129 -11.79 -4.18 7.65
CA LEU A 129 -10.70 -3.48 6.96
C LEU A 129 -10.41 -4.22 5.65
N PRO A 130 -10.15 -3.50 4.55
CA PRO A 130 -9.91 -4.11 3.26
C PRO A 130 -8.47 -4.62 3.10
N LEU A 131 -7.51 -3.95 3.73
CA LEU A 131 -6.08 -4.25 3.62
C LEU A 131 -5.44 -4.31 5.00
N SER A 132 -4.48 -5.22 5.14
CA SER A 132 -3.60 -5.31 6.31
C SER A 132 -2.20 -5.79 5.89
N ILE A 133 -1.21 -5.48 6.71
CA ILE A 133 0.21 -5.77 6.46
C ILE A 133 0.71 -6.83 7.44
N LEU A 134 1.51 -7.77 6.95
CA LEU A 134 2.29 -8.69 7.76
C LEU A 134 3.77 -8.51 7.38
N THR A 135 4.62 -8.32 8.38
CA THR A 135 6.06 -8.11 8.14
C THR A 135 6.91 -8.51 9.32
N ASP A 136 8.10 -9.00 9.04
CA ASP A 136 9.21 -9.19 9.98
C ASP A 136 10.41 -8.29 9.60
N PHE A 137 10.15 -7.25 8.81
CA PHE A 137 11.10 -6.41 8.08
C PHE A 137 11.93 -7.11 6.98
N GLU A 138 12.29 -8.39 7.11
CA GLU A 138 12.92 -9.12 6.01
C GLU A 138 11.95 -9.28 4.84
N GLU A 139 10.71 -9.59 5.14
CA GLU A 139 9.60 -9.85 4.25
C GLU A 139 8.46 -8.85 4.52
N PHE A 140 7.80 -8.40 3.46
CA PHE A 140 6.67 -7.48 3.54
C PHE A 140 5.51 -7.99 2.69
N ALA A 141 4.42 -8.36 3.34
CA ALA A 141 3.23 -8.89 2.68
C ALA A 141 2.02 -7.98 2.92
N ILE A 142 1.27 -7.68 1.84
CA ILE A 142 -0.02 -7.01 1.92
C ILE A 142 -1.11 -8.03 1.62
N TYR A 143 -2.12 -8.08 2.48
CA TYR A 143 -3.28 -8.96 2.34
C TYR A 143 -4.55 -8.18 2.03
N ASP A 144 -5.34 -8.68 1.07
CA ASP A 144 -6.76 -8.41 0.95
C ASP A 144 -7.51 -9.20 2.02
N THR A 145 -8.01 -8.47 3.02
CA THR A 145 -8.68 -9.04 4.19
C THR A 145 -10.20 -9.07 4.05
N ARG A 146 -10.74 -8.79 2.85
CA ARG A 146 -12.18 -8.93 2.55
C ARG A 146 -12.57 -10.39 2.30
N ILE A 147 -11.61 -11.23 1.95
CA ILE A 147 -11.78 -12.67 1.78
C ILE A 147 -11.77 -13.32 3.15
N LYS A 148 -12.87 -14.00 3.51
CA LYS A 148 -12.98 -14.73 4.78
C LYS A 148 -11.81 -15.70 4.93
N PRO A 149 -11.00 -15.61 6.01
CA PRO A 149 -9.88 -16.51 6.21
C PRO A 149 -10.33 -17.85 6.78
N GLU A 150 -9.79 -18.92 6.22
CA GLU A 150 -9.94 -20.28 6.74
C GLU A 150 -8.59 -20.78 7.28
N LYS A 151 -8.60 -21.60 8.33
CA LYS A 151 -7.37 -22.07 9.00
C LYS A 151 -6.45 -22.90 8.10
N THR A 152 -7.01 -23.45 7.02
CA THR A 152 -6.31 -24.28 6.03
C THR A 152 -5.83 -23.48 4.83
N ASP A 153 -6.11 -22.18 4.77
CA ASP A 153 -5.67 -21.32 3.68
C ASP A 153 -4.14 -21.27 3.64
N LYS A 154 -3.55 -21.48 2.46
CA LYS A 154 -2.11 -21.21 2.26
C LYS A 154 -1.82 -19.74 2.53
N ALA A 155 -0.58 -19.43 2.95
CA ALA A 155 -0.13 -18.06 3.17
C ALA A 155 -0.30 -17.14 1.94
N SER A 156 -0.35 -17.69 0.73
CA SER A 156 -0.61 -16.93 -0.51
C SER A 156 -2.06 -16.48 -0.69
N VAL A 157 -3.03 -17.09 0.02
CA VAL A 157 -4.45 -16.73 -0.12
C VAL A 157 -4.68 -15.31 0.38
N GLY A 158 -5.21 -14.46 -0.50
CA GLY A 158 -5.45 -13.05 -0.22
C GLY A 158 -4.18 -12.21 -0.19
N ARG A 159 -2.98 -12.77 -0.39
CA ARG A 159 -1.75 -11.97 -0.53
C ARG A 159 -1.73 -11.30 -1.90
N ILE A 160 -1.79 -9.97 -1.91
CA ILE A 160 -1.85 -9.17 -3.15
C ILE A 160 -0.52 -8.49 -3.49
N PHE A 161 0.39 -8.45 -2.54
CA PHE A 161 1.75 -7.96 -2.74
C PHE A 161 2.69 -8.66 -1.76
N TYR A 162 3.91 -8.88 -2.22
CA TYR A 162 5.00 -9.44 -1.44
C TYR A 162 6.32 -8.90 -1.99
N CYS A 163 7.22 -8.48 -1.12
CA CYS A 163 8.62 -8.23 -1.45
C CYS A 163 9.52 -8.45 -0.24
N THR A 164 10.82 -8.58 -0.46
CA THR A 164 11.82 -8.60 0.62
C THR A 164 12.46 -7.23 0.82
N TYR A 165 13.21 -7.05 1.91
CA TYR A 165 13.94 -5.82 2.22
C TYR A 165 14.89 -5.37 1.10
N GLU A 166 15.39 -6.31 0.30
CA GLU A 166 16.27 -6.05 -0.86
C GLU A 166 15.51 -5.33 -1.99
N GLU A 167 14.19 -5.52 -2.07
CA GLU A 167 13.33 -4.92 -3.07
C GLU A 167 12.57 -3.69 -2.55
N TYR A 168 12.81 -3.28 -1.30
CA TYR A 168 12.10 -2.15 -0.69
C TYR A 168 12.30 -0.85 -1.47
N GLU A 169 13.53 -0.52 -1.90
CA GLU A 169 13.77 0.69 -2.69
C GLU A 169 12.94 0.70 -3.98
N LYS A 170 12.94 -0.44 -4.70
CA LYS A 170 12.20 -0.62 -5.96
C LYS A 170 10.68 -0.46 -5.77
N HIS A 171 10.15 -0.91 -4.64
CA HIS A 171 8.71 -0.88 -4.35
C HIS A 171 8.28 0.25 -3.43
N PHE A 172 9.20 1.11 -2.98
CA PHE A 172 8.91 2.12 -1.96
C PHE A 172 7.84 3.10 -2.44
N GLU A 173 7.89 3.54 -3.69
CA GLU A 173 6.89 4.46 -4.25
C GLU A 173 5.48 3.87 -4.20
N PHE A 174 5.32 2.59 -4.54
CA PHE A 174 4.04 1.89 -4.44
C PHE A 174 3.54 1.81 -2.99
N ILE A 175 4.43 1.40 -2.07
CA ILE A 175 4.09 1.27 -0.64
C ILE A 175 3.71 2.64 -0.06
N TYR A 176 4.50 3.68 -0.38
CA TYR A 176 4.26 5.05 0.07
C TYR A 176 2.95 5.59 -0.47
N ASN A 177 2.69 5.44 -1.77
CA ASN A 177 1.45 5.91 -2.40
C ASN A 177 0.20 5.13 -1.96
N THR A 178 0.36 4.00 -1.27
CA THR A 178 -0.76 3.21 -0.75
C THR A 178 -0.95 3.42 0.75
N PHE A 179 0.12 3.35 1.55
CA PHE A 179 0.05 3.26 3.01
C PHE A 179 0.60 4.48 3.77
N SER A 180 1.21 5.46 3.10
CA SER A 180 1.64 6.68 3.81
C SER A 180 0.44 7.47 4.30
N LYS A 181 0.62 8.16 5.44
CA LYS A 181 -0.39 9.06 6.00
C LYS A 181 -0.89 10.06 4.96
N GLU A 182 0.04 10.68 4.23
CA GLU A 182 -0.26 11.68 3.20
C GLU A 182 -1.04 11.09 2.02
N ALA A 183 -0.69 9.88 1.56
CA ALA A 183 -1.40 9.22 0.47
C ALA A 183 -2.83 8.83 0.86
N ILE A 184 -3.05 8.43 2.12
CA ILE A 184 -4.40 8.15 2.63
C ILE A 184 -5.24 9.43 2.66
N TYR A 185 -4.68 10.57 3.11
CA TYR A 185 -5.40 11.85 3.05
C TYR A 185 -5.78 12.25 1.62
N LYS A 186 -4.94 11.92 0.64
CA LYS A 186 -5.19 12.15 -0.79
C LYS A 186 -6.14 11.13 -1.44
N GLY A 187 -6.59 10.12 -0.70
CA GLY A 187 -7.54 9.11 -1.16
C GLY A 187 -6.95 7.98 -2.00
N SER A 188 -5.62 7.88 -2.10
CA SER A 188 -4.95 6.84 -2.90
C SER A 188 -5.24 5.43 -2.38
N PHE A 189 -5.31 5.25 -1.06
CA PHE A 189 -5.67 3.99 -0.42
C PHE A 189 -7.07 3.51 -0.82
N ASP A 190 -8.07 4.41 -0.72
CA ASP A 190 -9.46 4.09 -1.10
C ASP A 190 -9.56 3.79 -2.60
N LYS A 191 -8.84 4.54 -3.45
CA LYS A 191 -8.74 4.28 -4.89
C LYS A 191 -8.19 2.89 -5.17
N TYR A 192 -7.07 2.51 -4.54
CA TYR A 192 -6.48 1.19 -4.69
C TYR A 192 -7.44 0.07 -4.28
N ILE A 193 -8.17 0.23 -3.17
CA ILE A 193 -9.17 -0.77 -2.71
C ILE A 193 -10.30 -0.97 -3.72
N ILE A 194 -10.77 0.13 -4.34
CA ILE A 194 -11.85 0.13 -5.32
C ILE A 194 -11.39 -0.55 -6.62
N GLU A 195 -10.20 -0.21 -7.10
CA GLU A 195 -9.61 -0.78 -8.31
C GLU A 195 -9.33 -2.28 -8.15
N ASN A 196 -8.91 -2.70 -6.96
CA ASN A 196 -8.61 -4.10 -6.66
C ASN A 196 -9.80 -4.89 -6.08
N LYS A 197 -11.03 -4.36 -6.12
CA LYS A 197 -12.23 -5.04 -5.57
C LYS A 197 -12.66 -6.30 -6.32
N ASN A 198 -12.21 -6.47 -7.56
CA ASN A 198 -12.59 -7.57 -8.45
C ASN A 198 -11.41 -8.45 -8.91
N LYS A 199 -10.18 -8.18 -8.44
CA LYS A 199 -9.00 -8.94 -8.86
C LYS A 199 -8.87 -10.22 -8.03
N LYS A 200 -9.51 -11.31 -8.49
CA LYS A 200 -9.20 -12.66 -8.00
C LYS A 200 -7.83 -13.07 -8.53
N GLY A 201 -6.82 -13.11 -7.67
CA GLY A 201 -5.55 -13.81 -7.91
C GLY A 201 -4.64 -13.14 -8.96
N SER A 202 -3.42 -12.80 -8.55
CA SER A 202 -2.37 -12.36 -9.46
C SER A 202 -1.90 -13.53 -10.34
N SER A 203 -2.06 -13.44 -11.66
CA SER A 203 -1.23 -14.15 -12.64
C SER A 203 -1.46 -13.59 -14.05
N GLU A 204 -0.37 -13.16 -14.69
CA GLU A 204 -0.16 -12.83 -16.12
C GLU A 204 -0.99 -11.71 -16.76
N VAL A 205 -2.28 -11.60 -16.48
CA VAL A 205 -3.17 -10.62 -17.12
C VAL A 205 -2.76 -9.16 -16.81
N ASP A 206 -2.22 -8.91 -15.61
CA ASP A 206 -1.81 -7.56 -15.20
C ASP A 206 -0.56 -7.06 -15.96
N LYS A 207 0.36 -7.93 -16.40
CA LYS A 207 1.54 -7.49 -17.17
C LYS A 207 1.17 -7.15 -18.61
N GLU A 208 0.35 -7.99 -19.23
CA GLU A 208 -0.11 -7.76 -20.61
C GLU A 208 -1.04 -6.56 -20.70
N PHE A 209 -1.92 -6.38 -19.72
CA PHE A 209 -2.80 -5.20 -19.67
C PHE A 209 -2.03 -3.90 -19.41
N LEU A 210 -1.04 -3.91 -18.52
CA LEU A 210 -0.17 -2.75 -18.31
C LEU A 210 0.67 -2.44 -19.56
N SER A 211 1.21 -3.47 -20.23
CA SER A 211 1.91 -3.30 -21.50
C SER A 211 1.01 -2.69 -22.57
N LEU A 212 -0.24 -3.15 -22.67
CA LEU A 212 -1.21 -2.63 -23.62
C LEU A 212 -1.54 -1.14 -23.37
N ILE A 213 -1.67 -0.74 -22.10
CA ILE A 213 -1.89 0.68 -21.74
C ILE A 213 -0.66 1.53 -22.12
N GLU A 214 0.54 1.01 -21.90
CA GLU A 214 1.79 1.70 -22.26
C GLU A 214 1.93 1.86 -23.78
N ASP A 215 1.59 0.83 -24.56
CA ASP A 215 1.57 0.90 -26.03
C ASP A 215 0.54 1.93 -26.53
N TRP A 216 -0.64 1.97 -25.89
CA TRP A 216 -1.65 2.99 -26.19
C TRP A 216 -1.18 4.38 -25.84
N ARG A 217 -0.47 4.56 -24.72
CA ARG A 217 0.09 5.84 -24.30
C ARG A 217 1.10 6.37 -25.30
N GLU A 218 2.01 5.51 -25.75
CA GLU A 218 3.00 5.87 -26.77
C GLU A 218 2.34 6.22 -28.11
N SER A 219 1.39 5.40 -28.57
CA SER A 219 0.68 5.62 -29.83
C SER A 219 -0.17 6.90 -29.80
N LEU A 220 -0.90 7.15 -28.71
CA LEU A 220 -1.71 8.35 -28.53
C LEU A 220 -0.82 9.59 -28.44
N ALA A 221 0.28 9.55 -27.68
CA ALA A 221 1.21 10.68 -27.58
C ALA A 221 1.78 11.07 -28.94
N LYS A 222 2.24 10.10 -29.74
CA LYS A 222 2.73 10.35 -31.12
C LYS A 222 1.65 10.99 -31.99
N ASN A 223 0.44 10.41 -32.00
CA ASN A 223 -0.65 10.89 -32.85
C ASN A 223 -1.17 12.28 -32.44
N VAL A 224 -1.30 12.55 -31.14
CA VAL A 224 -1.75 13.85 -30.63
C VAL A 224 -0.70 14.92 -30.89
N ALA A 225 0.59 14.62 -30.69
CA ALA A 225 1.69 15.54 -30.96
C ALA A 225 1.79 15.94 -32.45
N ILE A 226 1.66 14.98 -33.36
CA ILE A 226 1.72 15.22 -34.81
C ILE A 226 0.59 16.17 -35.26
N LYS A 227 -0.61 15.99 -34.69
CA LYS A 227 -1.80 16.77 -35.05
C LYS A 227 -1.90 18.11 -34.34
N ASN A 228 -1.12 18.33 -33.28
CA ASN A 228 -1.19 19.52 -32.44
C ASN A 228 0.22 20.03 -32.09
N LYS A 229 0.92 20.57 -33.08
CA LYS A 229 2.33 20.97 -32.98
C LYS A 229 2.64 22.04 -31.92
N ASN A 230 1.61 22.74 -31.44
CA ASN A 230 1.74 23.82 -30.46
C ASN A 230 1.46 23.36 -29.01
N LEU A 231 1.13 22.08 -28.79
CA LEU A 231 0.98 21.54 -27.44
C LEU A 231 2.35 21.39 -26.78
N ASP A 232 2.50 21.95 -25.59
CA ASP A 232 3.64 21.65 -24.75
C ASP A 232 3.54 20.21 -24.22
N ILE A 233 4.70 19.65 -23.82
CA ILE A 233 4.82 18.25 -23.38
C ILE A 233 3.90 17.95 -22.18
N PHE A 234 3.70 18.91 -21.27
CA PHE A 234 2.84 18.71 -20.11
C PHE A 234 1.37 18.61 -20.52
N SER A 235 0.91 19.52 -21.38
CA SER A 235 -0.46 19.49 -21.90
C SER A 235 -0.72 18.25 -22.78
N LEU A 236 0.27 17.82 -23.56
CA LEU A 236 0.22 16.58 -24.34
C LEU A 236 0.04 15.36 -23.42
N ASN A 237 0.90 15.21 -22.42
CA ASN A 237 0.85 14.08 -21.49
C ASN A 237 -0.47 14.04 -20.70
N ASN A 238 -0.94 15.19 -20.24
CA ASN A 238 -2.22 15.29 -19.54
C ASN A 238 -3.40 14.91 -20.46
N SER A 239 -3.38 15.36 -21.72
CA SER A 239 -4.42 15.03 -22.70
C SER A 239 -4.45 13.53 -23.00
N VAL A 240 -3.28 12.91 -23.19
CA VAL A 240 -3.15 11.46 -23.41
C VAL A 240 -3.67 10.69 -22.19
N GLN A 241 -3.28 11.08 -20.98
CA GLN A 241 -3.74 10.45 -19.75
C GLN A 241 -5.27 10.54 -19.61
N LEU A 242 -5.87 11.70 -19.88
CA LEU A 242 -7.32 11.88 -19.84
C LEU A 242 -8.05 11.00 -20.87
N ILE A 243 -7.48 10.78 -22.05
CA ILE A 243 -8.04 9.89 -23.07
C ILE A 243 -8.01 8.44 -22.58
N ILE A 244 -6.87 7.99 -22.05
CA ILE A 244 -6.71 6.63 -21.52
C ILE A 244 -7.68 6.40 -20.35
N ASP A 245 -7.73 7.33 -19.40
CA ASP A 245 -8.63 7.24 -18.24
C ASP A 245 -10.10 7.13 -18.67
N ARG A 246 -10.50 7.85 -19.72
CA ARG A 246 -11.86 7.79 -20.30
C ARG A 246 -12.14 6.45 -20.96
N ILE A 247 -11.20 5.91 -21.73
CA ILE A 247 -11.35 4.60 -22.39
C ILE A 247 -11.49 3.50 -21.34
N ILE A 248 -10.62 3.51 -20.32
CA ILE A 248 -10.68 2.54 -19.21
C ILE A 248 -12.01 2.67 -18.47
N PHE A 249 -12.43 3.90 -18.17
CA PHE A 249 -13.71 4.14 -17.51
C PHE A 249 -14.90 3.61 -18.32
N LEU A 250 -14.95 3.86 -19.63
CA LEU A 250 -16.01 3.37 -20.51
C LEU A 250 -16.03 1.85 -20.56
N ARG A 251 -14.86 1.20 -20.65
CA ARG A 251 -14.77 -0.26 -20.68
C ARG A 251 -15.28 -0.89 -19.38
N ILE A 252 -14.90 -0.31 -18.24
CA ILE A 252 -15.39 -0.75 -16.92
C ILE A 252 -16.90 -0.50 -16.78
N ALA A 253 -17.43 0.59 -17.35
CA ALA A 253 -18.86 0.87 -17.32
C ALA A 253 -19.67 -0.11 -18.18
N GLU A 254 -19.13 -0.49 -19.35
CA GLU A 254 -19.66 -1.50 -20.26
C GLU A 254 -19.71 -2.88 -19.58
N ASP A 255 -18.58 -3.36 -19.05
CA ASP A 255 -18.48 -4.67 -18.37
C ASP A 255 -19.42 -4.79 -17.16
N ARG A 256 -19.89 -3.67 -16.61
CA ARG A 256 -20.78 -3.61 -15.44
C ARG A 256 -22.24 -3.33 -15.81
N ASN A 257 -22.61 -3.31 -17.10
CA ASN A 257 -23.96 -2.95 -17.57
C ASN A 257 -24.49 -1.65 -16.95
N MET A 258 -23.61 -0.65 -16.79
CA MET A 258 -24.00 0.61 -16.17
C MET A 258 -24.95 1.41 -17.08
N GLY A 259 -26.09 1.83 -16.53
CA GLY A 259 -27.05 2.66 -17.26
C GLY A 259 -26.51 4.06 -17.60
N PHE A 260 -26.94 4.61 -18.74
CA PHE A 260 -26.46 5.88 -19.31
C PHE A 260 -26.53 7.07 -18.34
N SER A 261 -27.57 7.12 -17.49
CA SER A 261 -27.74 8.15 -16.45
C SER A 261 -26.70 8.05 -15.33
N GLN A 262 -26.22 6.85 -14.98
CA GLN A 262 -25.15 6.66 -14.00
C GLN A 262 -23.77 7.02 -14.56
N ILE A 263 -23.57 6.78 -15.85
CA ILE A 263 -22.37 7.15 -16.59
C ILE A 263 -22.25 8.69 -16.65
N GLN A 264 -23.33 9.40 -16.98
CA GLN A 264 -23.34 10.88 -17.04
C GLN A 264 -22.98 11.56 -15.71
N VAL A 265 -23.49 11.04 -14.58
CA VAL A 265 -23.18 11.60 -13.25
C VAL A 265 -21.69 11.43 -12.90
N ARG A 266 -21.07 10.32 -13.32
CA ARG A 266 -19.66 10.05 -13.03
C ARG A 266 -18.71 10.77 -13.99
N ILE A 267 -19.05 10.92 -15.27
CA ILE A 267 -18.27 11.72 -16.23
C ILE A 267 -18.15 13.18 -15.78
N LYS A 268 -19.20 13.75 -15.17
CA LYS A 268 -19.18 15.12 -14.60
C LYS A 268 -18.15 15.31 -13.46
N ARG A 269 -17.69 14.23 -12.82
CA ARG A 269 -16.60 14.29 -11.82
C ARG A 269 -15.20 14.22 -12.45
N PHE A 270 -15.08 13.68 -13.66
CA PHE A 270 -13.82 13.62 -14.44
C PHE A 270 -13.58 14.84 -15.34
N THR A 271 -14.53 15.79 -15.38
CA THR A 271 -14.48 16.98 -16.24
C THR A 271 -14.34 18.30 -15.47
N LYS A 272 -14.13 18.26 -14.14
CA LYS A 272 -13.69 19.44 -13.39
C LYS A 272 -12.18 19.64 -13.58
N ILE A 273 -11.84 20.20 -14.73
CA ILE A 273 -10.68 21.07 -14.92
C ILE A 273 -11.26 22.46 -15.21
#